data_AF-A0A1E4GT41-F1
#
_entry.id   AF-A0A1E4GT41-F1
#
_cell.length_a   1.000
_cell.length_b   1.000
_cell.length_c   1.000
_cell.angle_alpha   90.00
_cell.angle_beta   90.00
_cell.angle_gamma   90.00
#
_symmetry.space_group_name_H-M   'P 1'
#
loop_
_entity.id
_entity.type
_entity.pdbx_description
1 polymer ?
#
loop_
_entity_poly.entity_id
_entity_poly.type
_entity_poly.pdbx_seq_one_letter_code
_entity_poly.pdbx_strand_id
1 'polypeptide(L)'
;MPLLEVSSARAAFRIDLPEGCVLQDGAQQTTYATFYVACDGQVYAGIYAGDAPDPTVPRSRLIETDDKWPRNVQVWSEVVPGDQARADAIAASVKVRRMKVALG
;
A
#
# COMPACT_ATOMS: atom_id res chain seq x y z
N MET A 1 1.26 -13.30 -20.52
CA MET A 1 1.15 -13.43 -19.05
C MET A 1 0.09 -12.42 -18.62
N PRO A 2 -0.96 -12.80 -17.89
CA PRO A 2 -1.93 -11.81 -17.44
C PRO A 2 -1.20 -10.89 -16.47
N LEU A 3 -1.09 -9.61 -16.86
CA LEU A 3 -0.67 -8.55 -15.94
C LEU A 3 -1.65 -8.63 -14.78
N LEU A 4 -1.15 -8.86 -13.57
CA LEU A 4 -1.89 -8.53 -12.37
C LEU A 4 -2.47 -7.13 -12.61
N GLU A 5 -3.80 -7.00 -12.61
CA GLU A 5 -4.40 -5.69 -12.80
C GLU A 5 -3.95 -4.86 -11.60
N VAL A 6 -2.99 -3.96 -11.79
CA VAL A 6 -2.52 -2.99 -10.78
C VAL A 6 -3.72 -2.31 -10.13
N SER A 7 -4.78 -2.11 -10.92
CA SER A 7 -6.10 -1.68 -10.51
C SER A 7 -6.69 -2.51 -9.36
N SER A 8 -6.57 -3.84 -9.37
CA SER A 8 -7.03 -4.72 -8.29
C SER A 8 -6.19 -4.58 -7.02
N ALA A 9 -4.85 -4.48 -7.13
CA ALA A 9 -3.98 -4.27 -5.97
C ALA A 9 -4.23 -2.90 -5.33
N ARG A 10 -4.37 -1.87 -6.16
CA ARG A 10 -4.71 -0.51 -5.75
C ARG A 10 -6.12 -0.43 -5.15
N ALA A 11 -7.07 -1.22 -5.66
CA ALA A 11 -8.44 -1.26 -5.14
C ALA A 11 -8.57 -1.94 -3.77
N ALA A 12 -7.62 -2.82 -3.42
CA ALA A 12 -7.60 -3.55 -2.15
C ALA A 12 -7.39 -2.64 -0.93
N PHE A 13 -6.85 -1.43 -1.12
CA PHE A 13 -6.64 -0.47 -0.06
C PHE A 13 -7.17 0.92 -0.41
N ARG A 14 -7.40 1.72 0.62
CA ARG A 14 -7.63 3.16 0.54
C ARG A 14 -6.56 3.86 1.36
N ILE A 15 -6.21 5.05 0.92
CA ILE A 15 -5.25 5.93 1.57
C ILE A 15 -5.75 7.36 1.45
N ASP A 16 -5.62 8.13 2.53
CA ASP A 16 -5.86 9.57 2.50
C ASP A 16 -4.56 10.25 2.07
N LEU A 17 -4.52 10.76 0.84
CA LEU A 17 -3.36 11.48 0.31
C LEU A 17 -3.46 12.96 0.73
N PRO A 18 -2.49 13.48 1.51
CA PRO A 18 -2.44 14.90 1.82
C PRO A 18 -2.23 15.74 0.55
N GLU A 19 -2.55 17.02 0.62
CA GLU A 19 -2.26 17.96 -0.46
C GLU A 19 -0.75 17.96 -0.81
N GLY A 20 -0.43 18.01 -2.11
CA GLY A 20 0.94 17.92 -2.60
C GLY A 20 1.55 16.50 -2.60
N CYS A 21 0.81 15.49 -2.13
CA CYS A 21 1.25 14.10 -2.18
C CYS A 21 0.58 13.35 -3.34
N VAL A 22 1.36 12.49 -3.98
CA VAL A 22 0.89 11.60 -5.04
C VAL A 22 1.22 10.16 -4.67
N LEU A 23 0.36 9.23 -5.11
CA LEU A 23 0.73 7.83 -5.08
C LEU A 23 1.40 7.45 -6.39
N GLN A 24 2.56 6.83 -6.28
CA GLN A 24 3.35 6.30 -7.37
C GLN A 24 3.31 4.78 -7.35
N ASP A 25 3.25 4.18 -8.54
CA ASP A 25 3.35 2.74 -8.69
C ASP A 25 4.82 2.32 -8.60
N GLY A 26 5.09 1.28 -7.81
CA GLY A 26 6.41 0.71 -7.60
C GLY A 26 6.67 -0.53 -8.45
N ALA A 27 7.44 -1.47 -7.89
CA ALA A 27 7.66 -2.79 -8.46
C ALA A 27 6.35 -3.59 -8.55
N GLN A 28 6.16 -4.23 -9.69
CA GLN A 28 5.00 -5.07 -9.99
C GLN A 28 5.50 -6.43 -10.45
N GLN A 29 5.02 -7.49 -9.80
CA GLN A 29 5.31 -8.88 -10.12
C GLN A 29 4.02 -9.67 -10.12
N THR A 30 4.06 -10.92 -10.59
CA THR A 30 2.88 -11.80 -10.63
C THR A 30 2.25 -12.06 -9.26
N THR A 31 3.00 -11.90 -8.16
CA THR A 31 2.53 -12.23 -6.80
C THR A 31 2.37 -11.01 -5.91
N TYR A 32 2.79 -9.82 -6.36
CA TYR A 32 2.72 -8.59 -5.57
C TYR A 32 2.79 -7.32 -6.41
N ALA A 33 2.26 -6.24 -5.85
CA ALA A 33 2.48 -4.88 -6.32
C ALA A 33 2.89 -4.00 -5.14
N THR A 34 3.81 -3.07 -5.39
CA THR A 34 4.20 -2.05 -4.42
C THR A 34 3.76 -0.66 -4.89
N PHE A 35 3.47 0.21 -3.94
CA PHE A 35 3.06 1.58 -4.16
C PHE A 35 3.77 2.47 -3.15
N TYR A 36 4.11 3.68 -3.57
CA TYR A 36 4.81 4.65 -2.74
C TYR A 36 4.03 5.95 -2.70
N VAL A 37 3.97 6.57 -1.54
CA VAL A 37 3.40 7.91 -1.40
C VAL A 37 4.55 8.89 -1.41
N ALA A 38 4.60 9.71 -2.46
CA ALA A 38 5.61 10.75 -2.59
C ALA A 38 4.97 12.13 -2.39
N CYS A 39 5.52 12.93 -1.48
CA CYS A 39 5.16 14.33 -1.30
C CYS A 39 6.37 15.18 -1.68
N ASP A 40 6.18 16.18 -2.54
CA ASP A 40 7.24 17.10 -2.96
C ASP A 40 8.50 16.39 -3.52
N GLY A 41 8.31 15.23 -4.16
CA GLY A 41 9.39 14.42 -4.75
C GLY A 41 10.11 13.48 -3.77
N GLN A 42 9.77 13.49 -2.48
CA GLN A 42 10.31 12.57 -1.47
C GLN A 42 9.28 11.51 -1.09
N VAL A 43 9.72 10.28 -0.83
CA VAL A 43 8.83 9.18 -0.42
C VAL A 43 8.60 9.24 1.10
N TYR A 44 7.32 9.19 1.49
CA TYR A 44 6.86 9.27 2.88
C TYR A 44 6.33 7.94 3.40
N ALA A 45 5.72 7.12 2.54
CA ALA A 45 5.18 5.83 2.94
C ALA A 45 5.27 4.82 1.80
N GLY A 46 5.43 3.56 2.15
CA GLY A 46 5.37 2.42 1.25
C GLY A 46 4.19 1.52 1.57
N ILE A 47 3.63 0.93 0.51
CA ILE A 47 2.51 0.02 0.57
C ILE A 47 2.87 -1.17 -0.32
N TYR A 48 2.83 -2.36 0.25
CA TYR A 48 2.98 -3.61 -0.46
C TYR A 48 1.65 -4.34 -0.43
N ALA A 49 1.20 -4.85 -1.57
CA ALA A 49 -0.01 -5.64 -1.70
C ALA A 49 0.33 -6.93 -2.45
N GLY A 50 0.22 -8.07 -1.77
CA GLY A 50 0.61 -9.35 -2.34
C GLY A 50 -0.05 -10.55 -1.68
N ASP A 51 0.32 -11.74 -2.15
CA ASP A 51 -0.20 -13.00 -1.61
C ASP A 51 0.37 -13.37 -0.24
N ALA A 52 1.60 -12.94 0.04
CA ALA A 52 2.32 -13.22 1.28
C ALA A 52 2.97 -11.94 1.82
N PRO A 53 3.17 -11.82 3.13
CA PRO A 53 3.95 -10.72 3.69
C PRO A 53 5.41 -10.76 3.19
N ASP A 54 5.95 -9.60 2.83
CA ASP A 54 7.36 -9.41 2.51
C ASP A 54 8.19 -9.37 3.82
N PRO A 55 9.10 -10.34 4.05
CA PRO A 55 9.93 -10.36 5.25
C PRO A 55 11.03 -9.30 5.25
N THR A 56 11.30 -8.66 4.10
CA THR A 56 12.34 -7.62 3.99
C THR A 56 11.88 -6.27 4.56
N VAL A 57 10.59 -6.12 4.86
CA VAL A 57 10.00 -4.91 5.46
C VAL A 57 9.46 -5.18 6.88
N PRO A 58 10.33 -5.46 7.88
CA PRO A 58 9.90 -5.96 9.20
C PRO A 58 9.22 -4.92 10.09
N ARG A 59 9.36 -3.62 9.80
CA ARG A 59 8.67 -2.53 10.54
C ARG A 59 7.39 -2.06 9.84
N SER A 60 6.76 -2.95 9.09
CA SER A 60 5.48 -2.69 8.44
C SER A 60 4.31 -3.16 9.29
N ARG A 61 3.20 -2.44 9.18
CA ARG A 61 1.90 -2.90 9.63
C ARG A 61 1.33 -3.84 8.57
N LEU A 62 1.19 -5.11 8.92
CA LEU A 62 0.51 -6.11 8.10
C LEU A 62 -1.01 -6.02 8.31
N ILE A 63 -1.76 -6.02 7.22
CA ILE A 63 -3.21 -6.00 7.20
C ILE A 63 -3.67 -7.14 6.27
N GLU A 64 -4.34 -8.13 6.83
CA GLU A 64 -4.96 -9.20 6.04
C GLU A 64 -6.23 -8.68 5.34
N THR A 65 -6.45 -9.09 4.10
CA THR A 65 -7.66 -8.79 3.35
C THR A 65 -8.60 -10.00 3.35
N ASP A 66 -9.88 -9.77 3.10
CA ASP A 66 -10.86 -10.84 2.87
C ASP A 66 -10.87 -11.31 1.39
N ASP A 67 -10.02 -10.71 0.53
CA ASP A 67 -10.00 -10.95 -0.91
C ASP A 67 -9.12 -12.16 -1.28
N LYS A 68 -9.40 -12.80 -2.42
CA LYS A 68 -8.54 -13.89 -2.93
C LYS A 68 -7.13 -13.38 -3.27
N TRP A 69 -7.06 -12.13 -3.74
CA TRP A 69 -5.84 -11.41 -4.08
C TRP A 69 -6.11 -9.90 -4.05
N PRO A 70 -5.20 -9.07 -3.49
CA PRO A 70 -4.04 -9.43 -2.67
C PRO A 70 -4.51 -9.88 -1.28
N ARG A 71 -3.91 -10.93 -0.70
CA ARG A 71 -4.29 -11.45 0.64
C ARG A 71 -3.72 -10.62 1.79
N ASN A 72 -2.59 -9.98 1.54
CA ASN A 72 -1.82 -9.25 2.53
C ASN A 72 -1.50 -7.87 1.99
N VAL A 73 -1.74 -6.85 2.81
CA VAL A 73 -1.28 -5.49 2.58
C VAL A 73 -0.36 -5.08 3.71
N GLN A 74 0.91 -4.80 3.40
CA GLN A 74 1.87 -4.25 4.34
C GLN A 74 2.05 -2.77 4.08
N VAL A 75 2.12 -2.00 5.17
CA VAL A 75 2.28 -0.54 5.09
C VAL A 75 3.35 -0.11 6.06
N TRP A 76 4.25 0.77 5.64
CA TRP A 76 5.27 1.35 6.50
C TRP A 76 5.46 2.83 6.20
N SER A 77 5.90 3.59 7.21
CA SER A 77 6.42 4.93 7.00
C SER A 77 7.90 4.84 6.61
N GLU A 78 8.29 5.67 5.65
CA GLU A 78 9.71 5.90 5.34
C GLU A 78 10.32 6.86 6.36
N VAL A 79 11.65 6.88 6.41
CA VAL A 79 12.38 7.83 7.26
C VAL A 79 12.48 9.16 6.54
N VAL A 80 11.77 10.17 7.05
CA VAL A 80 11.73 11.53 6.49
C VAL A 80 12.30 12.52 7.50
N PRO A 81 13.58 12.93 7.35
CA PRO A 81 14.20 13.90 8.26
C PRO A 81 13.42 15.22 8.26
N GLY A 82 12.92 15.63 9.42
CA GLY A 82 12.17 16.89 9.59
C GLY A 82 10.66 16.80 9.36
N ASP A 83 10.12 15.68 8.84
CA ASP A 83 8.68 15.51 8.62
C ASP A 83 8.17 14.07 8.87
N GLN A 84 8.79 13.39 9.85
CA GLN A 84 8.44 12.00 10.20
C GLN A 84 6.97 11.85 10.63
N ALA A 85 6.41 12.85 11.33
CA ALA A 85 5.02 12.82 11.78
C ALA A 85 4.03 12.73 10.62
N ARG A 86 4.33 13.39 9.48
CA ARG A 86 3.52 13.30 8.27
C ARG A 86 3.66 11.93 7.61
N ALA A 87 4.88 11.39 7.54
CA ALA A 87 5.13 10.05 7.02
C ALA A 87 4.34 8.98 7.80
N ASP A 88 4.38 9.06 9.12
CA ASP A 88 3.64 8.16 10.02
C ASP A 88 2.12 8.33 9.87
N ALA A 89 1.62 9.57 9.75
CA ALA A 89 0.19 9.84 9.54
C ALA A 89 -0.31 9.27 8.21
N ILE A 90 0.47 9.43 7.13
CA ILE A 90 0.15 8.87 5.81
C ILE A 90 0.09 7.34 5.91
N ALA A 91 1.10 6.69 6.48
CA ALA A 91 1.14 5.24 6.64
C ALA A 91 -0.03 4.72 7.51
N ALA A 92 -0.37 5.45 8.58
CA ALA A 92 -1.50 5.11 9.45
C ALA A 92 -2.86 5.25 8.76
N SER A 93 -2.99 6.18 7.81
CA SER A 93 -4.23 6.41 7.05
C SER A 93 -4.61 5.26 6.13
N VAL A 94 -3.64 4.41 5.74
CA VAL A 94 -3.90 3.27 4.85
C VAL A 94 -4.83 2.28 5.53
N LYS A 95 -5.88 1.89 4.83
CA LYS A 95 -6.88 0.92 5.29
C LYS A 95 -7.22 -0.03 4.17
N VAL A 96 -7.34 -1.32 4.45
CA VAL A 96 -7.86 -2.27 3.46
C VAL A 96 -9.34 -2.00 3.23
N ARG A 97 -9.77 -2.04 1.96
CA ARG A 97 -11.15 -1.83 1.59
C ARG A 97 -11.86 -3.16 1.84
N ARG A 98 -12.61 -3.30 2.95
CA ARG A 98 -13.56 -4.42 3.11
C ARG A 98 -14.61 -4.30 2.00
N MET A 99 -14.37 -4.92 0.85
CA MET A 99 -15.43 -5.16 -0.10
C MET A 99 -16.14 -6.42 0.38
N LYS A 100 -17.30 -6.26 1.01
CA LYS A 100 -18.27 -7.37 1.03
C LYS A 100 -18.50 -7.70 -0.44
N VAL A 101 -17.95 -8.82 -0.89
CA VAL A 101 -18.40 -9.46 -2.13
C VAL A 101 -19.90 -9.63 -1.93
N ALA A 102 -20.70 -8.80 -2.59
CA ALA A 102 -22.10 -9.09 -2.76
C ALA A 102 -22.12 -10.37 -3.60
N LEU A 103 -22.33 -11.52 -2.94
CA LEU A 103 -22.72 -12.74 -3.63
C LEU A 103 -24.03 -12.43 -4.37
N GLY A 104 -23.92 -12.29 -5.69
CA GLY A 104 -25.02 -12.47 -6.61
C GLY A 104 -25.21 -13.95 -6.90
#